data_AF-A0A8C3P5N0-F1
#
_entry.id   AF-A0A8C3P5N0-F1
#
_cell.length_a   1.000
_cell.length_b   1.000
_cell.length_c   1.000
_cell.angle_alpha   90.00
_cell.angle_beta   90.00
_cell.angle_gamma   90.00
#
_symmetry.space_group_name_H-M   'P 1'
#
loop_
_entity.id
_entity.type
_entity.pdbx_description
1 polymer ?
#
loop_
_entity_poly.entity_id
_entity_poly.type
_entity_poly.pdbx_seq_one_letter_code
_entity_poly.pdbx_strand_id
1 'polypeptide(L)'
;MGLFWSLSPAGMERPYQRLVPKQIKTPMKVEVSVHQGHSHPGTIPGQVLAKANVERWFTAPGVRRIRLKEGSVRGSLFLPSGDGPFPGVIDMFGDEGGLIEFRSSLLATRGFAALSLPYFDFEDLPTVMKDLHLEYFEEAARFLQRHPKVKGPGIGVIGTGKGAELAFSMITFLPQAKATTIKEALARWEEKNGQKASEAKEVKLYAQVPPVEKMDASLSTLVNCEKLSLSTNCIEKIANLNGLKNLRILSLGRNNIKNLNGLEAVGDTLEELWISYNLIEKLKGIHVMKKLKILYMSNNLVKDWAEFVRLADLPLLEDLVFVGNPLEEKYSADQQSSWVEEATKRVPRLKKLDGVPVIKQEEGEEGEN
;
A
#
# COMPACT_ATOMS: atom_id res chain seq x y z
N MET A 1 27.63 -17.87 18.00
CA MET A 1 26.30 -18.45 17.62
C MET A 1 26.39 -19.70 16.73
N GLY A 2 27.56 -20.04 16.15
CA GLY A 2 27.80 -21.25 15.34
C GLY A 2 27.03 -22.49 15.79
N LEU A 3 27.33 -22.90 17.03
CA LEU A 3 26.77 -24.09 17.68
C LEU A 3 25.23 -24.16 17.74
N PHE A 4 24.52 -23.04 17.61
CA PHE A 4 23.05 -23.02 17.69
C PHE A 4 22.38 -23.02 16.32
N TRP A 5 22.87 -22.22 15.37
CA TRP A 5 22.23 -22.15 14.05
C TRP A 5 22.56 -23.38 13.20
N SER A 6 23.68 -24.07 13.49
CA SER A 6 24.10 -25.28 12.78
C SER A 6 23.57 -26.57 13.39
N LEU A 7 22.63 -26.49 14.34
CA LEU A 7 21.99 -27.69 14.89
C LEU A 7 21.25 -28.42 13.77
N SER A 8 21.46 -29.73 13.69
CA SER A 8 20.78 -30.62 12.78
C SER A 8 20.04 -31.70 13.55
N PRO A 9 18.95 -32.26 13.00
CA PRO A 9 18.34 -33.49 13.52
C PRO A 9 19.40 -34.57 13.71
N ALA A 10 19.21 -35.43 14.72
CA ALA A 10 20.12 -36.55 14.93
C ALA A 10 20.07 -37.50 13.73
N GLY A 11 21.15 -38.23 13.42
CA GLY A 11 21.23 -39.05 12.21
C GLY A 11 20.18 -40.16 12.08
N MET A 12 19.52 -40.54 13.18
CA MET A 12 18.40 -41.51 13.19
C MET A 12 17.01 -40.85 13.14
N GLU A 13 16.94 -39.51 13.18
CA GLU A 13 15.69 -38.77 13.02
C GLU A 13 15.32 -38.62 11.54
N ARG A 14 14.07 -38.26 11.28
CA ARG A 14 13.60 -38.06 9.90
C ARG A 14 14.36 -36.89 9.27
N PRO A 15 14.89 -37.05 8.04
CA PRO A 15 15.52 -35.94 7.34
C PRO A 15 14.52 -34.79 7.17
N TYR A 16 15.03 -33.56 7.25
CA TYR A 16 14.25 -32.30 7.13
C TYR A 16 13.22 -32.06 8.25
N GLN A 17 13.35 -32.74 9.39
CA GLN A 17 12.52 -32.44 10.55
C GLN A 17 12.76 -31.01 11.05
N ARG A 18 11.70 -30.21 11.09
CA ARG A 18 11.74 -28.83 11.58
C ARG A 18 11.76 -28.82 13.10
N LEU A 19 12.65 -28.03 13.69
CA LEU A 19 12.60 -27.73 15.12
C LEU A 19 11.40 -26.82 15.40
N VAL A 20 10.38 -27.36 16.07
CA VAL A 20 9.18 -26.60 16.47
C VAL A 20 9.14 -26.50 18.00
N PRO A 21 9.33 -25.31 18.57
CA PRO A 21 9.15 -25.11 20.01
C PRO A 21 7.68 -25.33 20.39
N LYS A 22 7.37 -26.49 20.98
CA LYS A 22 5.99 -26.87 21.33
C LYS A 22 5.42 -26.08 22.49
N GLN A 23 6.26 -25.51 23.36
CA GLN A 23 5.83 -24.78 24.55
C GLN A 23 6.73 -23.58 24.80
N ILE A 24 6.12 -22.43 25.07
CA ILE A 24 6.82 -21.18 25.36
C ILE A 24 7.15 -21.00 26.86
N LYS A 25 6.52 -21.80 27.74
CA LYS A 25 6.71 -21.74 29.20
C LYS A 25 7.93 -22.52 29.69
N THR A 26 8.47 -23.40 28.85
CA THR A 26 9.64 -24.22 29.17
C THR A 26 10.78 -23.83 28.25
N PRO A 27 12.02 -23.69 28.76
CA PRO A 27 13.16 -23.39 27.92
C PRO A 27 13.52 -24.60 27.05
N MET A 28 14.11 -24.31 25.88
CA MET A 28 14.87 -25.32 25.17
C MET A 28 16.19 -25.56 25.91
N LYS A 29 16.44 -26.80 26.34
CA LYS A 29 17.68 -27.19 27.00
C LYS A 29 18.69 -27.64 25.96
N VAL A 30 19.89 -27.08 26.02
CA VAL A 30 21.02 -27.43 25.14
C VAL A 30 22.19 -27.82 26.03
N GLU A 31 22.62 -29.07 25.94
CA GLU A 31 23.88 -29.50 26.55
C GLU A 31 25.04 -29.07 25.64
N VAL A 32 26.03 -28.40 26.21
CA VAL A 32 27.27 -28.05 25.53
C VAL A 32 28.39 -28.85 26.19
N SER A 33 29.08 -29.68 25.40
CA SER A 33 30.20 -30.50 25.86
C SER A 33 31.51 -30.04 25.25
N VAL A 34 32.58 -30.10 26.05
CA VAL A 34 33.97 -29.90 25.60
C VAL A 34 34.64 -31.26 25.53
N HIS A 35 35.20 -31.59 24.37
CA HIS A 35 35.87 -32.87 24.13
C HIS A 35 37.37 -32.70 24.02
N GLN A 36 38.13 -33.72 24.43
CA GLN A 36 39.58 -33.75 24.29
C GLN A 36 39.98 -34.02 22.83
N GLY A 37 40.87 -33.17 22.30
CA GLY A 37 41.41 -33.30 20.94
C GLY A 37 40.41 -32.94 19.84
N HIS A 38 40.74 -33.31 18.60
CA HIS A 38 39.89 -33.09 17.43
C HIS A 38 39.39 -34.43 16.89
N SER A 39 38.08 -34.54 16.73
CA SER A 39 37.42 -35.68 16.09
C SER A 39 37.05 -35.32 14.65
N HIS A 40 37.16 -36.29 13.74
CA HIS A 40 36.72 -36.09 12.35
C HIS A 40 35.17 -36.14 12.27
N PRO A 41 34.53 -35.42 11.34
CA PRO A 41 33.08 -35.51 11.14
C PRO A 41 32.61 -36.97 11.00
N GLY A 42 31.60 -37.38 11.77
CA GLY A 42 31.07 -38.75 11.76
C GLY A 42 31.79 -39.75 12.66
N THR A 43 32.85 -39.35 13.37
CA THR A 43 33.52 -40.20 14.37
C THR A 43 32.94 -39.99 15.77
N ILE A 44 33.10 -40.99 16.64
CA ILE A 44 32.74 -40.85 18.06
C ILE A 44 33.62 -39.75 18.67
N PRO A 45 33.03 -38.72 19.30
CA PRO A 45 33.80 -37.64 19.92
C PRO A 45 34.78 -38.18 20.97
N GLY A 46 35.93 -37.51 21.12
CA GLY A 46 36.91 -37.82 22.17
C GLY A 46 36.35 -37.68 23.60
N GLN A 47 37.16 -37.99 24.62
CA GLN A 47 36.75 -37.91 26.03
C GLN A 47 36.12 -36.55 26.37
N VAL A 48 34.99 -36.56 27.06
CA VAL A 48 34.35 -35.32 27.54
C VAL A 48 35.15 -34.77 28.73
N LEU A 49 35.65 -33.54 28.59
CA LEU A 49 36.40 -32.82 29.63
C LEU A 49 35.49 -31.98 30.51
N ALA A 50 34.42 -31.41 29.94
CA ALA A 50 33.45 -30.58 30.66
C ALA A 50 32.08 -30.59 29.98
N LYS A 51 31.03 -30.30 30.75
CA LYS A 51 29.66 -30.13 30.26
C LYS A 51 29.00 -28.92 30.91
N ALA A 52 28.13 -28.26 30.18
CA ALA A 52 27.26 -27.20 30.69
C ALA A 52 25.86 -27.31 30.07
N ASN A 53 24.84 -27.03 30.88
CA ASN A 53 23.46 -26.95 30.42
C ASN A 53 23.09 -25.48 30.16
N VAL A 54 22.63 -25.20 28.94
CA VAL A 54 22.18 -23.88 28.52
C VAL A 54 20.67 -23.91 28.33
N GLU A 55 19.96 -23.07 29.06
CA GLU A 55 18.52 -22.88 28.91
C GLU A 55 18.23 -21.69 27.99
N ARG A 56 17.49 -21.94 26.90
CA ARG A 56 17.07 -20.92 25.95
C ARG A 56 15.58 -20.68 26.09
N TRP A 57 15.24 -19.53 26.66
CA TRP A 57 13.86 -19.12 26.93
C TRP A 57 13.24 -18.39 25.72
N PHE A 58 11.96 -18.64 25.48
CA PHE A 58 11.16 -17.97 24.43
C PHE A 58 10.34 -16.80 24.97
N THR A 59 10.45 -16.51 26.26
CA THR A 59 9.72 -15.45 26.95
C THR A 59 10.62 -14.84 28.02
N ALA A 60 10.58 -13.52 28.18
CA ALA A 60 11.27 -12.84 29.27
C ALA A 60 10.41 -12.76 30.54
N PRO A 61 11.04 -12.67 31.73
CA PRO A 61 10.32 -12.40 32.97
C PRO A 61 9.42 -11.17 32.85
N GLY A 62 8.18 -11.30 33.30
CA GLY A 62 7.20 -10.21 33.30
C GLY A 62 6.39 -10.04 32.01
N VAL A 63 6.70 -10.76 30.93
CA VAL A 63 5.80 -10.86 29.77
C VAL A 63 4.52 -11.57 30.21
N ARG A 64 3.37 -10.93 29.98
CA ARG A 64 2.06 -11.49 30.33
C ARG A 64 1.39 -12.09 29.09
N ARG A 65 1.01 -13.35 29.18
CA ARG A 65 0.19 -14.03 28.17
C ARG A 65 -1.29 -13.97 28.56
N ILE A 66 -2.12 -13.43 27.70
CA ILE A 66 -3.57 -13.35 27.84
C ILE A 66 -4.18 -14.21 26.74
N ARG A 67 -4.97 -15.21 27.14
CA ARG A 67 -5.70 -16.05 26.18
C ARG A 67 -6.90 -15.25 25.65
N LEU A 68 -7.04 -15.16 24.34
CA LEU A 68 -8.14 -14.47 23.67
C LEU A 68 -9.22 -15.46 23.22
N LYS A 69 -10.44 -15.24 23.69
CA LYS A 69 -11.66 -15.93 23.28
C LYS A 69 -12.83 -14.95 23.33
N GLU A 70 -12.86 -14.00 22.40
CA GLU A 70 -13.88 -12.95 22.32
C GLU A 70 -14.48 -12.95 20.91
N GLY A 71 -15.81 -12.96 20.80
CA GLY A 71 -16.49 -13.08 19.51
C GLY A 71 -16.03 -14.30 18.71
N SER A 72 -15.72 -14.08 17.43
CA SER A 72 -15.14 -15.13 16.56
C SER A 72 -13.63 -15.30 16.76
N VAL A 73 -12.95 -14.30 17.33
CA VAL A 73 -11.49 -14.25 17.41
C VAL A 73 -10.94 -15.21 18.46
N ARG A 74 -9.97 -16.03 18.04
CA ARG A 74 -9.17 -16.89 18.92
C ARG A 74 -7.72 -16.48 18.83
N GLY A 75 -6.97 -16.60 19.91
CA GLY A 75 -5.55 -16.24 19.89
C GLY A 75 -4.92 -16.04 21.26
N SER A 76 -3.70 -15.55 21.28
CA SER A 76 -3.04 -15.19 22.53
C SER A 76 -2.33 -13.85 22.39
N LEU A 77 -2.66 -12.93 23.28
CA LEU A 77 -2.01 -11.63 23.37
C LEU A 77 -0.87 -11.69 24.37
N PHE A 78 0.31 -11.28 23.93
CA PHE A 78 1.50 -11.14 24.76
C PHE A 78 1.75 -9.66 25.01
N LEU A 79 1.79 -9.28 26.29
CA LEU A 79 2.07 -7.92 26.72
C LEU A 79 3.47 -7.86 27.36
N PRO A 80 4.31 -6.89 26.97
CA PRO A 80 5.55 -6.60 27.68
C PRO A 80 5.31 -6.28 29.15
N SER A 81 6.37 -6.41 29.96
CA SER A 81 6.38 -5.86 31.31
C SER A 81 6.37 -4.33 31.27
N GLY A 82 5.82 -3.71 32.32
CA GLY A 82 5.69 -2.25 32.44
C GLY A 82 4.29 -1.71 32.14
N ASP A 83 4.17 -0.39 32.22
CA ASP A 83 2.87 0.30 32.19
C ASP A 83 2.29 0.42 30.78
N GLY A 84 3.15 0.49 29.76
CA GLY A 84 2.76 0.73 28.37
C GLY A 84 2.44 2.21 28.11
N PRO A 85 1.71 2.54 27.03
CA PRO A 85 1.23 1.64 26.00
C PRO A 85 2.34 1.19 25.04
N PHE A 86 2.18 0.03 24.43
CA PHE A 86 3.16 -0.61 23.56
C PHE A 86 2.70 -0.57 22.09
N PRO A 87 3.62 -0.54 21.11
CA PRO A 87 3.27 -0.80 19.72
C PRO A 87 2.60 -2.17 19.59
N GLY A 88 1.41 -2.23 18.98
CA GLY A 88 0.66 -3.46 18.76
C GLY A 88 1.06 -4.16 17.47
N VAL A 89 1.14 -5.49 17.47
CA VAL A 89 1.40 -6.29 16.27
C VAL A 89 0.53 -7.55 16.24
N ILE A 90 -0.05 -7.87 15.09
CA ILE A 90 -0.68 -9.16 14.81
C ILE A 90 0.34 -10.09 14.15
N ASP A 91 0.44 -11.30 14.66
CA ASP A 91 1.41 -12.32 14.25
C ASP A 91 0.69 -13.56 13.70
N MET A 92 0.91 -13.86 12.42
CA MET A 92 0.29 -14.99 11.71
C MET A 92 1.32 -15.95 11.11
N PHE A 93 1.09 -17.24 11.30
CA PHE A 93 1.90 -18.31 10.68
C PHE A 93 1.24 -18.83 9.40
N GLY A 94 1.80 -19.89 8.82
CA GLY A 94 1.41 -20.42 7.53
C GLY A 94 0.23 -21.40 7.59
N ASP A 95 0.19 -22.30 6.64
CA ASP A 95 -0.80 -23.36 6.44
C ASP A 95 -0.63 -24.57 7.39
N GLU A 96 0.03 -24.36 8.53
CA GLU A 96 0.28 -25.40 9.53
C GLU A 96 -0.94 -25.66 10.43
N GLY A 97 -1.85 -24.70 10.53
CA GLY A 97 -2.99 -24.75 11.45
C GLY A 97 -2.59 -24.55 12.90
N GLY A 98 -3.57 -24.46 13.79
CA GLY A 98 -3.32 -24.33 15.22
C GLY A 98 -2.79 -22.95 15.63
N LEU A 99 -2.40 -22.86 16.90
CA LEU A 99 -1.89 -21.64 17.52
C LEU A 99 -0.38 -21.74 17.74
N ILE A 100 0.38 -20.83 17.12
CA ILE A 100 1.83 -20.73 17.25
C ILE A 100 2.19 -19.42 17.97
N GLU A 101 2.91 -19.53 19.09
CA GLU A 101 3.08 -18.41 20.02
C GLU A 101 4.53 -17.92 20.20
N PHE A 102 5.52 -18.70 19.77
CA PHE A 102 6.92 -18.44 20.14
C PHE A 102 7.43 -17.09 19.59
N ARG A 103 7.01 -16.69 18.39
CA ARG A 103 7.42 -15.41 17.80
C ARG A 103 6.79 -14.22 18.52
N SER A 104 5.47 -14.26 18.78
CA SER A 104 4.78 -13.24 19.55
C SER A 104 5.35 -13.07 20.97
N SER A 105 5.68 -14.17 21.65
CA SER A 105 6.30 -14.13 22.98
C SER A 105 7.69 -13.45 22.94
N LEU A 106 8.49 -13.73 21.91
CA LEU A 106 9.78 -13.08 21.69
C LEU A 106 9.63 -11.59 21.31
N LEU A 107 8.60 -11.24 20.53
CA LEU A 107 8.28 -9.84 20.20
C LEU A 107 7.88 -9.04 21.46
N ALA A 108 7.11 -9.63 22.36
CA ALA A 108 6.75 -9.00 23.62
C ALA A 108 7.96 -8.77 24.54
N THR A 109 8.96 -9.64 24.48
CA THR A 109 10.26 -9.41 25.15
C THR A 109 10.99 -8.18 24.60
N ARG A 110 10.62 -7.69 23.41
CA ARG A 110 11.21 -6.52 22.74
C ARG A 110 10.29 -5.29 22.77
N GLY A 111 9.27 -5.29 23.62
CA GLY A 111 8.41 -4.12 23.85
C GLY A 111 7.20 -4.00 22.93
N PHE A 112 6.79 -5.08 22.24
CA PHE A 112 5.57 -5.10 21.42
C PHE A 112 4.41 -5.80 22.11
N ALA A 113 3.20 -5.24 22.05
CA ALA A 113 1.99 -6.00 22.37
C ALA A 113 1.65 -6.90 21.18
N ALA A 114 1.96 -8.20 21.28
CA ALA A 114 1.92 -9.12 20.15
C ALA A 114 0.76 -10.12 20.25
N LEU A 115 -0.12 -10.13 19.26
CA LEU A 115 -1.25 -11.06 19.17
C LEU A 115 -0.91 -12.22 18.22
N SER A 116 -0.72 -13.42 18.76
CA SER A 116 -0.67 -14.66 17.97
C SER A 116 -2.08 -14.99 17.47
N LEU A 117 -2.29 -14.93 16.15
CA LEU A 117 -3.60 -15.07 15.51
C LEU A 117 -3.68 -16.36 14.66
N PRO A 118 -4.26 -17.44 15.19
CA PRO A 118 -4.67 -18.60 14.41
C PRO A 118 -5.90 -18.23 13.56
N TYR A 119 -6.08 -18.90 12.41
CA TYR A 119 -7.22 -18.67 11.53
C TYR A 119 -7.89 -19.96 11.01
N PHE A 120 -7.36 -21.14 11.35
CA PHE A 120 -7.97 -22.45 11.12
C PHE A 120 -7.32 -23.52 12.03
N ASP A 121 -7.95 -24.69 12.10
CA ASP A 121 -7.53 -25.88 12.87
C ASP A 121 -7.18 -25.56 14.33
N PHE A 122 -8.03 -24.75 14.98
CA PHE A 122 -7.78 -24.32 16.33
C PHE A 122 -9.06 -23.97 17.10
N GLU A 123 -9.30 -24.70 18.19
CA GLU A 123 -10.54 -24.63 18.97
C GLU A 123 -11.78 -24.78 18.07
N ASP A 124 -12.64 -23.76 18.04
CA ASP A 124 -13.89 -23.68 17.27
C ASP A 124 -13.73 -22.96 15.92
N LEU A 125 -12.49 -22.68 15.49
CA LEU A 125 -12.21 -22.22 14.12
C LEU A 125 -12.42 -23.36 13.10
N PRO A 126 -12.62 -23.04 11.81
CA PRO A 126 -12.73 -24.05 10.76
C PRO A 126 -11.56 -25.04 10.79
N THR A 127 -11.83 -26.33 10.68
CA THR A 127 -10.79 -27.38 10.75
C THR A 127 -9.89 -27.42 9.51
N VAL A 128 -10.33 -26.82 8.41
CA VAL A 128 -9.60 -26.76 7.14
C VAL A 128 -9.56 -25.34 6.61
N MET A 129 -8.45 -24.98 5.97
CA MET A 129 -8.26 -23.69 5.33
C MET A 129 -8.84 -23.73 3.91
N LYS A 130 -10.13 -23.41 3.78
CA LYS A 130 -10.82 -23.34 2.48
C LYS A 130 -11.16 -21.89 2.10
N ASP A 131 -12.05 -21.28 2.86
CA ASP A 131 -12.52 -19.91 2.65
C ASP A 131 -12.05 -19.03 3.82
N LEU A 132 -11.33 -17.94 3.53
CA LEU A 132 -10.81 -17.01 4.53
C LEU A 132 -11.54 -15.68 4.41
N HIS A 133 -12.32 -15.35 5.44
CA HIS A 133 -13.12 -14.14 5.52
C HIS A 133 -12.33 -13.02 6.20
N LEU A 134 -12.11 -11.89 5.51
CA LEU A 134 -11.30 -10.78 6.01
C LEU A 134 -11.90 -10.12 7.26
N GLU A 135 -13.20 -10.26 7.47
CA GLU A 135 -13.94 -9.80 8.64
C GLU A 135 -13.37 -10.37 9.95
N TYR A 136 -12.89 -11.63 9.95
CA TYR A 136 -12.22 -12.24 11.10
C TYR A 136 -10.96 -11.48 11.50
N PHE A 137 -10.14 -11.15 10.51
CA PHE A 137 -8.89 -10.43 10.69
C PHE A 137 -9.13 -8.96 11.06
N GLU A 138 -10.23 -8.38 10.56
CA GLU A 138 -10.72 -7.07 10.96
C GLU A 138 -11.12 -7.05 12.44
N GLU A 139 -11.88 -8.04 12.90
CA GLU A 139 -12.28 -8.16 14.30
C GLU A 139 -11.05 -8.27 15.21
N ALA A 140 -10.06 -9.08 14.82
CA ALA A 140 -8.79 -9.21 15.55
C ALA A 140 -7.99 -7.89 15.61
N ALA A 141 -7.95 -7.15 14.50
CA ALA A 141 -7.32 -5.82 14.46
C ALA A 141 -8.01 -4.81 15.38
N ARG A 142 -9.36 -4.77 15.38
CA ARG A 142 -10.16 -3.90 16.26
C ARG A 142 -9.92 -4.25 17.72
N PHE A 143 -9.89 -5.55 18.04
CA PHE A 143 -9.63 -6.03 19.39
C PHE A 143 -8.27 -5.52 19.89
N LEU A 144 -7.21 -5.71 19.11
CA LEU A 144 -5.87 -5.28 19.50
C LEU A 144 -5.79 -3.75 19.63
N GLN A 145 -6.39 -3.01 18.72
CA GLN A 145 -6.39 -1.55 18.72
C GLN A 145 -7.13 -0.94 19.92
N ARG A 146 -8.23 -1.57 20.38
CA ARG A 146 -9.02 -1.13 21.55
C ARG A 146 -8.33 -1.41 22.89
N HIS A 147 -7.33 -2.28 22.91
CA HIS A 147 -6.70 -2.68 24.16
C HIS A 147 -5.95 -1.49 24.80
N PRO A 148 -6.17 -1.16 26.09
CA PRO A 148 -5.66 0.07 26.72
C PRO A 148 -4.13 0.16 26.79
N LYS A 149 -3.44 -0.99 26.72
CA LYS A 149 -1.97 -1.06 26.65
C LYS A 149 -1.40 -1.02 25.23
N VAL A 150 -2.19 -0.71 24.20
CA VAL A 150 -1.73 -0.60 22.81
C VAL A 150 -1.73 0.88 22.38
N LYS A 151 -0.62 1.35 21.81
CA LYS A 151 -0.34 2.79 21.62
C LYS A 151 -1.21 3.47 20.56
N GLY A 152 -1.69 2.74 19.54
CA GLY A 152 -2.44 3.31 18.42
C GLY A 152 -1.66 4.39 17.63
N PRO A 153 -2.25 4.99 16.57
CA PRO A 153 -3.57 4.70 16.01
C PRO A 153 -3.61 3.44 15.14
N GLY A 154 -2.46 2.94 14.66
CA GLY A 154 -2.38 1.73 13.85
C GLY A 154 -1.84 0.52 14.62
N ILE A 155 -1.91 -0.65 13.98
CA ILE A 155 -1.26 -1.88 14.42
C ILE A 155 -0.30 -2.37 13.34
N GLY A 156 0.78 -3.04 13.73
CA GLY A 156 1.62 -3.79 12.80
C GLY A 156 0.99 -5.15 12.48
N VAL A 157 1.38 -5.73 11.34
CA VAL A 157 1.07 -7.11 10.99
C VAL A 157 2.34 -7.79 10.51
N ILE A 158 2.64 -8.97 11.04
CA ILE A 158 3.74 -9.83 10.62
C ILE A 158 3.22 -11.21 10.25
N GLY A 159 3.69 -11.74 9.13
CA GLY A 159 3.23 -13.00 8.57
C GLY A 159 4.38 -13.86 8.04
N THR A 160 4.17 -15.18 7.95
CA THR A 160 5.09 -16.10 7.24
C THR A 160 4.30 -17.15 6.48
N GLY A 161 4.75 -17.52 5.29
CA GLY A 161 3.99 -18.41 4.40
C GLY A 161 2.63 -17.80 4.08
N LYS A 162 1.56 -18.56 4.26
CA LYS A 162 0.19 -18.08 4.06
C LYS A 162 -0.18 -16.88 4.95
N GLY A 163 0.35 -16.81 6.17
CA GLY A 163 0.19 -15.64 7.05
C GLY A 163 0.78 -14.34 6.46
N ALA A 164 1.80 -14.42 5.61
CA ALA A 164 2.35 -13.24 4.93
C ALA A 164 1.41 -12.74 3.83
N GLU A 165 0.81 -13.66 3.06
CA GLU A 165 -0.23 -13.33 2.08
C GLU A 165 -1.43 -12.65 2.77
N LEU A 166 -1.89 -13.23 3.89
CA LEU A 166 -2.95 -12.63 4.70
C LEU A 166 -2.57 -11.26 5.25
N ALA A 167 -1.32 -11.06 5.68
CA ALA A 167 -0.85 -9.75 6.11
C ALA A 167 -0.97 -8.71 4.99
N PHE A 168 -0.61 -9.05 3.75
CA PHE A 168 -0.79 -8.17 2.60
C PHE A 168 -2.27 -7.92 2.28
N SER A 169 -3.12 -8.95 2.33
CA SER A 169 -4.57 -8.80 2.18
C SER A 169 -5.13 -7.87 3.25
N MET A 170 -4.71 -8.03 4.51
CA MET A 170 -5.13 -7.16 5.61
C MET A 170 -4.75 -5.71 5.37
N ILE A 171 -3.51 -5.46 4.94
CA ILE A 171 -3.02 -4.10 4.63
C ILE A 171 -3.78 -3.48 3.46
N THR A 172 -4.17 -4.29 2.47
CA THR A 172 -4.84 -3.83 1.25
C THR A 172 -6.32 -3.55 1.47
N PHE A 173 -7.00 -4.39 2.26
CA PHE A 173 -8.46 -4.44 2.30
C PHE A 173 -9.06 -4.05 3.66
N LEU A 174 -8.30 -4.04 4.77
CA LEU A 174 -8.86 -3.68 6.07
C LEU A 174 -8.84 -2.17 6.31
N PRO A 175 -9.98 -1.55 6.64
CA PRO A 175 -10.13 -0.10 6.81
C PRO A 175 -9.48 0.47 8.09
N GLN A 176 -8.78 -0.36 8.87
CA GLN A 176 -8.16 0.04 10.14
C GLN A 176 -6.81 0.75 9.96
N ALA A 177 -6.26 0.73 8.76
CA ALA A 177 -5.44 1.81 8.28
C ALA A 177 -6.40 2.96 7.88
N LYS A 178 -6.80 3.80 8.84
CA LYS A 178 -7.60 4.99 8.54
C LYS A 178 -6.88 5.74 7.41
N ALA A 179 -7.53 5.87 6.25
CA ALA A 179 -6.98 6.54 5.09
C ALA A 179 -6.40 7.89 5.51
N THR A 180 -5.22 8.23 5.00
CA THR A 180 -4.57 9.50 5.37
C THR A 180 -5.49 10.62 4.89
N THR A 181 -5.93 11.47 5.82
CA THR A 181 -6.70 12.66 5.47
C THR A 181 -5.79 13.68 4.77
N ILE A 182 -6.35 14.59 3.97
CA ILE A 182 -5.53 15.65 3.37
C ILE A 182 -4.86 16.49 4.46
N LYS A 183 -5.56 16.73 5.57
CA LYS A 183 -5.00 17.42 6.75
C LYS A 183 -3.72 16.75 7.27
N GLU A 184 -3.73 15.43 7.43
CA GLU A 184 -2.57 14.67 7.90
C GLU A 184 -1.45 14.63 6.85
N ALA A 185 -1.80 14.49 5.57
CA ALA A 185 -0.82 14.52 4.48
C ALA A 185 -0.13 15.90 4.40
N LEU A 186 -0.88 16.99 4.55
CA LEU A 186 -0.36 18.35 4.59
C LEU A 186 0.56 18.55 5.80
N ALA A 187 0.15 18.14 7.00
CA ALA A 187 0.99 18.26 8.20
C ALA A 187 2.34 17.54 8.05
N ARG A 188 2.35 16.31 7.48
CA ARG A 188 3.59 15.58 7.19
C ARG A 188 4.44 16.27 6.13
N TRP A 189 3.79 16.86 5.12
CA TRP A 189 4.47 17.62 4.08
C TRP A 189 5.11 18.89 4.66
N GLU A 190 4.42 19.62 5.53
CA GLU A 190 4.94 20.82 6.21
C GLU A 190 6.14 20.47 7.09
N GLU A 191 6.07 19.40 7.88
CA GLU A 191 7.17 18.92 8.71
C GLU A 191 8.41 18.58 7.87
N LYS A 192 8.22 17.94 6.71
CA LYS A 192 9.31 17.53 5.82
C LYS A 192 9.96 18.70 5.09
N ASN A 193 9.20 19.72 4.70
CA ASN A 193 9.69 20.84 3.90
C ASN A 193 10.02 22.09 4.74
N GLY A 194 9.64 22.12 6.02
CA GLY A 194 9.87 23.25 6.92
C GLY A 194 9.12 24.53 6.55
N GLN A 195 8.08 24.42 5.70
CA GLN A 195 7.26 25.53 5.21
C GLN A 195 5.79 25.22 5.41
N LYS A 196 4.98 26.23 5.71
CA LYS A 196 3.51 26.11 5.72
C LYS A 196 2.97 25.87 4.32
N ALA A 197 2.02 24.96 4.19
CA ALA A 197 1.43 24.58 2.91
C ALA A 197 0.65 25.74 2.26
N SER A 198 0.16 26.70 3.04
CA SER A 198 -0.50 27.91 2.54
C SER A 198 0.41 28.85 1.75
N GLU A 199 1.72 28.81 2.00
CA GLU A 199 2.72 29.66 1.35
C GLU A 199 3.44 28.94 0.20
N ALA A 200 3.22 27.63 0.08
CA ALA A 200 3.91 26.79 -0.89
C ALA A 200 3.30 26.90 -2.28
N LYS A 201 4.17 27.08 -3.29
CA LYS A 201 3.77 27.07 -4.70
C LYS A 201 3.59 25.65 -5.25
N GLU A 202 4.37 24.69 -4.77
CA GLU A 202 4.31 23.28 -5.20
C GLU A 202 4.08 22.38 -3.98
N VAL A 203 2.98 21.64 -3.97
CA VAL A 203 2.61 20.73 -2.89
C VAL A 203 2.50 19.30 -3.43
N LYS A 204 3.30 18.40 -2.84
CA LYS A 204 3.46 17.01 -3.28
C LYS A 204 2.94 16.04 -2.22
N LEU A 205 1.70 15.58 -2.41
CA LEU A 205 0.98 14.63 -1.56
C LEU A 205 0.83 13.25 -2.25
N TYR A 206 1.78 12.89 -3.11
CA TYR A 206 1.75 11.60 -3.81
C TYR A 206 2.14 10.44 -2.88
N ALA A 207 1.67 9.23 -3.19
CA ALA A 207 2.03 7.97 -2.54
C ALA A 207 1.93 8.01 -0.99
N GLN A 208 0.78 8.45 -0.47
CA GLN A 208 0.57 8.43 0.99
C GLN A 208 0.46 7.00 1.51
N VAL A 209 1.00 6.76 2.70
CA VAL A 209 0.88 5.48 3.41
C VAL A 209 0.30 5.77 4.80
N PRO A 210 -0.94 5.31 5.10
CA PRO A 210 -1.98 4.75 4.21
C PRO A 210 -2.43 5.74 3.10
N PRO A 211 -3.01 5.29 1.97
CA PRO A 211 -3.38 6.16 0.86
C PRO A 211 -4.51 7.14 1.20
N VAL A 212 -4.62 8.22 0.43
CA VAL A 212 -5.76 9.16 0.51
C VAL A 212 -6.94 8.60 -0.28
N GLU A 213 -8.11 8.46 0.35
CA GLU A 213 -9.34 8.00 -0.33
C GLU A 213 -10.25 9.16 -0.76
N LYS A 214 -10.23 10.28 0.00
CA LYS A 214 -11.16 11.39 -0.17
C LYS A 214 -10.44 12.72 -0.07
N MET A 215 -10.73 13.60 -1.03
CA MET A 215 -10.33 15.00 -0.96
C MET A 215 -11.22 15.72 0.05
N ASP A 216 -10.62 16.36 1.05
CA ASP A 216 -11.33 17.09 2.10
C ASP A 216 -11.10 18.61 2.02
N ALA A 217 -11.83 19.38 2.84
CA ALA A 217 -11.80 20.84 2.83
C ALA A 217 -10.42 21.44 3.17
N SER A 218 -9.47 20.66 3.69
CA SER A 218 -8.13 21.13 4.02
C SER A 218 -7.35 21.57 2.77
N LEU A 219 -7.73 21.10 1.58
CA LEU A 219 -7.18 21.60 0.31
C LEU A 219 -7.42 23.11 0.12
N SER A 220 -8.47 23.68 0.73
CA SER A 220 -8.75 25.12 0.63
C SER A 220 -7.69 26.01 1.30
N THR A 221 -6.82 25.44 2.14
CA THR A 221 -5.71 26.16 2.77
C THR A 221 -4.59 26.53 1.79
N LEU A 222 -4.52 25.85 0.64
CA LEU A 222 -3.47 25.96 -0.37
C LEU A 222 -3.68 27.15 -1.31
N VAL A 223 -3.84 28.35 -0.76
CA VAL A 223 -4.22 29.55 -1.55
C VAL A 223 -3.18 29.97 -2.60
N ASN A 224 -1.90 29.69 -2.37
CA ASN A 224 -0.78 30.04 -3.26
C ASN A 224 -0.27 28.87 -4.11
N CYS A 225 -0.92 27.70 -4.03
CA CYS A 225 -0.44 26.51 -4.71
C CYS A 225 -0.70 26.60 -6.23
N GLU A 226 0.39 26.56 -7.00
CA GLU A 226 0.38 26.52 -8.46
C GLU A 226 0.42 25.06 -8.98
N LYS A 227 1.05 24.14 -8.23
CA LYS A 227 1.16 22.72 -8.59
C LYS A 227 0.82 21.78 -7.44
N LEU A 228 -0.23 20.99 -7.62
CA LEU A 228 -0.71 20.01 -6.64
C LEU A 228 -0.55 18.59 -7.19
N SER A 229 0.19 17.75 -6.46
CA SER A 229 0.36 16.33 -6.81
C SER A 229 -0.32 15.44 -5.77
N LEU A 230 -1.34 14.70 -6.19
CA LEU A 230 -2.11 13.72 -5.41
C LEU A 230 -2.06 12.33 -6.08
N SER A 231 -1.03 12.07 -6.87
CA SER A 231 -0.87 10.82 -7.62
C SER A 231 -0.56 9.62 -6.71
N THR A 232 -0.90 8.42 -7.17
CA THR A 232 -0.71 7.16 -6.41
C THR A 232 -1.45 7.18 -5.07
N ASN A 233 -2.76 7.41 -5.12
CA ASN A 233 -3.68 7.36 -3.97
C ASN A 233 -4.93 6.55 -4.38
N CYS A 234 -5.97 6.53 -3.54
CA CYS A 234 -7.22 5.80 -3.80
C CYS A 234 -8.41 6.76 -3.96
N ILE A 235 -8.18 7.95 -4.54
CA ILE A 235 -9.21 8.98 -4.67
C ILE A 235 -10.27 8.55 -5.68
N GLU A 236 -11.54 8.51 -5.26
CA GLU A 236 -12.66 8.14 -6.14
C GLU A 236 -13.36 9.34 -6.79
N LYS A 237 -13.36 10.49 -6.10
CA LYS A 237 -14.10 11.70 -6.50
C LYS A 237 -13.25 12.93 -6.30
N ILE A 238 -13.24 13.79 -7.33
CA ILE A 238 -12.61 15.11 -7.27
C ILE A 238 -13.57 16.06 -6.55
N ALA A 239 -13.12 16.68 -5.46
CA ALA A 239 -13.93 17.62 -4.68
C ALA A 239 -13.04 18.60 -3.92
N ASN A 240 -13.64 19.67 -3.39
CA ASN A 240 -13.00 20.62 -2.47
C ASN A 240 -11.82 21.41 -3.05
N LEU A 241 -11.85 21.71 -4.35
CA LEU A 241 -10.83 22.51 -5.03
C LEU A 241 -11.08 24.04 -4.97
N ASN A 242 -12.14 24.50 -4.29
CA ASN A 242 -12.61 25.89 -4.31
C ASN A 242 -11.61 26.94 -3.79
N GLY A 243 -10.65 26.55 -2.94
CA GLY A 243 -9.64 27.47 -2.39
C GLY A 243 -8.41 27.66 -3.28
N LEU A 244 -8.24 26.83 -4.31
CA LEU A 244 -7.02 26.74 -5.15
C LEU A 244 -7.07 27.71 -6.34
N LYS A 245 -7.12 29.01 -6.06
CA LYS A 245 -7.31 30.07 -7.07
C LYS A 245 -6.14 30.25 -8.05
N ASN A 246 -4.96 29.71 -7.74
CA ASN A 246 -3.75 29.86 -8.54
C ASN A 246 -3.28 28.54 -9.16
N LEU A 247 -4.09 27.47 -9.08
CA LEU A 247 -3.67 26.15 -9.51
C LEU A 247 -3.54 26.08 -11.04
N ARG A 248 -2.34 25.73 -11.49
CA ARG A 248 -1.97 25.56 -12.91
C ARG A 248 -1.77 24.09 -13.27
N ILE A 249 -1.19 23.30 -12.37
CA ILE A 249 -0.84 21.89 -12.62
C ILE A 249 -1.50 21.01 -11.55
N LEU A 250 -2.33 20.06 -11.99
CA LEU A 250 -2.98 19.09 -11.12
C LEU A 250 -2.62 17.65 -11.54
N SER A 251 -1.93 16.94 -10.65
CA SER A 251 -1.62 15.52 -10.85
C SER A 251 -2.50 14.64 -9.97
N LEU A 252 -3.35 13.85 -10.62
CA LEU A 252 -4.26 12.86 -10.04
C LEU A 252 -4.04 11.46 -10.64
N GLY A 253 -2.89 11.21 -11.25
CA GLY A 253 -2.60 9.91 -11.86
C GLY A 253 -2.54 8.76 -10.85
N ARG A 254 -2.88 7.53 -11.27
CA ARG A 254 -2.96 6.34 -10.39
C ARG A 254 -3.91 6.57 -9.20
N ASN A 255 -5.18 6.81 -9.49
CA ASN A 255 -6.29 6.92 -8.53
C ASN A 255 -7.49 6.10 -9.04
N ASN A 256 -8.63 6.16 -8.35
CA ASN A 256 -9.86 5.43 -8.70
C ASN A 256 -10.95 6.35 -9.27
N ILE A 257 -10.55 7.44 -9.95
CA ILE A 257 -11.47 8.48 -10.41
C ILE A 257 -12.28 7.97 -11.61
N LYS A 258 -13.61 8.12 -11.55
CA LYS A 258 -14.53 7.66 -12.60
C LYS A 258 -15.06 8.77 -13.52
N ASN A 259 -15.02 10.01 -13.07
CA ASN A 259 -15.52 11.17 -13.82
C ASN A 259 -14.77 12.45 -13.43
N LEU A 260 -14.89 13.47 -14.27
CA LEU A 260 -14.22 14.77 -14.13
C LEU A 260 -15.06 15.82 -13.37
N ASN A 261 -16.13 15.41 -12.71
CA ASN A 261 -16.98 16.33 -11.94
C ASN A 261 -16.18 16.88 -10.74
N GLY A 262 -16.36 18.17 -10.43
CA GLY A 262 -15.66 18.85 -9.33
C GLY A 262 -14.41 19.64 -9.73
N LEU A 263 -14.01 19.59 -11.01
CA LEU A 263 -12.96 20.46 -11.57
C LEU A 263 -13.47 21.87 -11.94
N GLU A 264 -14.78 22.13 -11.83
CA GLU A 264 -15.40 23.40 -12.19
C GLU A 264 -14.77 24.60 -11.47
N ALA A 265 -14.37 24.41 -10.21
CA ALA A 265 -13.78 25.44 -9.38
C ALA A 265 -12.38 25.91 -9.85
N VAL A 266 -11.67 25.09 -10.63
CA VAL A 266 -10.30 25.38 -11.12
C VAL A 266 -10.26 25.49 -12.65
N GLY A 267 -11.42 25.51 -13.32
CA GLY A 267 -11.50 25.51 -14.78
C GLY A 267 -10.86 26.74 -15.45
N ASP A 268 -10.90 27.89 -14.79
CA ASP A 268 -10.37 29.15 -15.33
C ASP A 268 -8.86 29.33 -15.16
N THR A 269 -8.20 28.46 -14.39
CA THR A 269 -6.78 28.60 -14.00
C THR A 269 -5.92 27.42 -14.44
N LEU A 270 -6.50 26.23 -14.57
CA LEU A 270 -5.76 25.00 -14.83
C LEU A 270 -5.19 24.97 -16.26
N GLU A 271 -3.89 24.71 -16.36
CA GLU A 271 -3.14 24.60 -17.62
C GLU A 271 -2.71 23.15 -17.91
N GLU A 272 -2.41 22.35 -16.88
CA GLU A 272 -2.00 20.96 -17.02
C GLU A 272 -2.79 20.03 -16.09
N LEU A 273 -3.33 18.94 -16.67
CA LEU A 273 -4.04 17.91 -15.93
C LEU A 273 -3.42 16.54 -16.21
N TRP A 274 -2.86 15.90 -15.18
CA TRP A 274 -2.29 14.56 -15.27
C TRP A 274 -3.18 13.57 -14.53
N ILE A 275 -4.01 12.82 -15.25
CA ILE A 275 -5.02 11.89 -14.73
C ILE A 275 -4.90 10.47 -15.32
N SER A 276 -3.70 10.10 -15.79
CA SER A 276 -3.40 8.75 -16.28
C SER A 276 -3.63 7.66 -15.21
N TYR A 277 -3.94 6.43 -15.63
CA TYR A 277 -4.22 5.29 -14.74
C TYR A 277 -5.36 5.58 -13.76
N ASN A 278 -6.54 5.90 -14.31
CA ASN A 278 -7.79 6.07 -13.58
C ASN A 278 -8.89 5.24 -14.27
N LEU A 279 -10.14 5.39 -13.86
CA LEU A 279 -11.29 4.63 -14.35
C LEU A 279 -12.28 5.53 -15.13
N ILE A 280 -11.76 6.52 -15.87
CA ILE A 280 -12.61 7.51 -16.55
C ILE A 280 -13.18 6.90 -17.83
N GLU A 281 -14.50 6.79 -17.90
CA GLU A 281 -15.22 6.33 -19.08
C GLU A 281 -15.76 7.48 -19.94
N LYS A 282 -16.13 8.60 -19.30
CA LYS A 282 -16.81 9.73 -19.94
C LYS A 282 -16.10 11.04 -19.63
N LEU A 283 -15.90 11.87 -20.64
CA LEU A 283 -15.25 13.18 -20.58
C LEU A 283 -16.25 14.33 -20.37
N LYS A 284 -17.39 14.05 -19.73
CA LYS A 284 -18.35 15.08 -19.34
C LYS A 284 -17.71 16.02 -18.32
N GLY A 285 -17.79 17.33 -18.57
CA GLY A 285 -17.20 18.37 -17.71
C GLY A 285 -15.83 18.87 -18.15
N ILE A 286 -15.21 18.30 -19.20
CA ILE A 286 -13.91 18.76 -19.70
C ILE A 286 -13.95 20.21 -20.22
N HIS A 287 -15.06 20.61 -20.85
CA HIS A 287 -15.29 21.94 -21.44
C HIS A 287 -15.13 23.12 -20.48
N VAL A 288 -15.18 22.86 -19.16
CA VAL A 288 -15.02 23.89 -18.13
C VAL A 288 -13.58 24.39 -18.06
N MET A 289 -12.60 23.58 -18.48
CA MET A 289 -11.17 23.91 -18.40
C MET A 289 -10.64 24.64 -19.65
N LYS A 290 -11.07 25.90 -19.84
CA LYS A 290 -10.77 26.65 -21.07
C LYS A 290 -9.29 26.95 -21.30
N LYS A 291 -8.46 26.93 -20.26
CA LYS A 291 -7.01 27.21 -20.32
C LYS A 291 -6.12 25.96 -20.38
N LEU A 292 -6.71 24.78 -20.45
CA LEU A 292 -5.95 23.52 -20.45
C LEU A 292 -5.10 23.40 -21.72
N LYS A 293 -3.79 23.26 -21.54
CA LYS A 293 -2.78 23.07 -22.59
C LYS A 293 -2.28 21.63 -22.67
N ILE A 294 -2.12 20.97 -21.52
CA ILE A 294 -1.57 19.62 -21.43
C ILE A 294 -2.56 18.71 -20.70
N LEU A 295 -2.94 17.61 -21.35
CA LEU A 295 -3.81 16.59 -20.78
C LEU A 295 -3.17 15.21 -20.90
N TYR A 296 -2.77 14.63 -19.76
CA TYR A 296 -2.29 13.26 -19.70
C TYR A 296 -3.36 12.36 -19.09
N MET A 297 -3.95 11.49 -19.90
CA MET A 297 -5.05 10.61 -19.50
C MET A 297 -4.91 9.18 -20.06
N SER A 298 -3.66 8.72 -20.23
CA SER A 298 -3.38 7.32 -20.61
C SER A 298 -3.95 6.31 -19.62
N ASN A 299 -4.22 5.09 -20.08
CA ASN A 299 -4.75 3.99 -19.27
C ASN A 299 -6.02 4.40 -18.51
N ASN A 300 -7.00 4.92 -19.24
CA ASN A 300 -8.37 5.16 -18.77
C ASN A 300 -9.34 4.26 -19.56
N LEU A 301 -10.65 4.45 -19.40
CA LEU A 301 -11.68 3.56 -19.94
C LEU A 301 -12.53 4.20 -21.05
N VAL A 302 -12.01 5.22 -21.73
CA VAL A 302 -12.76 5.89 -22.82
C VAL A 302 -12.83 4.98 -24.05
N LYS A 303 -14.06 4.69 -24.50
CA LYS A 303 -14.34 3.71 -25.57
C LYS A 303 -14.88 4.32 -26.87
N ASP A 304 -15.39 5.54 -26.82
CA ASP A 304 -16.22 6.12 -27.88
C ASP A 304 -15.67 7.46 -28.40
N TRP A 305 -15.71 7.66 -29.72
CA TRP A 305 -15.36 8.94 -30.34
C TRP A 305 -16.25 10.10 -29.89
N ALA A 306 -17.50 9.83 -29.51
CA ALA A 306 -18.42 10.85 -29.01
C ALA A 306 -17.88 11.55 -27.75
N GLU A 307 -17.10 10.84 -26.92
CA GLU A 307 -16.44 11.42 -25.76
C GLU A 307 -15.15 12.13 -26.17
N PHE A 308 -14.39 11.58 -27.13
CA PHE A 308 -13.16 12.19 -27.64
C PHE A 308 -13.39 13.54 -28.32
N VAL A 309 -14.46 13.69 -29.11
CA VAL A 309 -14.80 14.96 -29.79
C VAL A 309 -15.01 16.11 -28.81
N ARG A 310 -15.37 15.84 -27.56
CA ARG A 310 -15.48 16.89 -26.51
C ARG A 310 -14.15 17.54 -26.16
N LEU A 311 -13.01 16.91 -26.50
CA LEU A 311 -11.70 17.54 -26.38
C LEU A 311 -11.51 18.67 -27.39
N ALA A 312 -12.25 18.69 -28.50
CA ALA A 312 -12.21 19.78 -29.48
C ALA A 312 -12.79 21.08 -28.92
N ASP A 313 -13.63 21.01 -27.89
CA ASP A 313 -14.18 22.19 -27.19
C ASP A 313 -13.11 22.92 -26.34
N LEU A 314 -11.93 22.33 -26.17
CA LEU A 314 -10.81 22.94 -25.46
C LEU A 314 -10.00 23.83 -26.42
N PRO A 315 -10.02 25.17 -26.24
CA PRO A 315 -9.48 26.04 -27.26
C PRO A 315 -7.94 26.06 -27.31
N LEU A 316 -7.28 25.68 -26.21
CA LEU A 316 -5.84 25.81 -25.98
C LEU A 316 -5.11 24.47 -25.80
N LEU A 317 -5.74 23.33 -26.06
CA LEU A 317 -5.13 22.01 -25.87
C LEU A 317 -4.05 21.76 -26.93
N GLU A 318 -2.81 21.57 -26.48
CA GLU A 318 -1.63 21.38 -27.35
C GLU A 318 -1.00 19.99 -27.21
N ASP A 319 -0.91 19.44 -25.98
CA ASP A 319 -0.29 18.13 -25.69
C ASP A 319 -1.31 17.18 -25.07
N LEU A 320 -1.55 16.04 -25.73
CA LEU A 320 -2.47 15.01 -25.28
C LEU A 320 -1.76 13.66 -25.20
N VAL A 321 -1.91 12.97 -24.07
CA VAL A 321 -1.51 11.56 -23.95
C VAL A 321 -2.74 10.73 -23.60
N PHE A 322 -3.09 9.82 -24.49
CA PHE A 322 -4.31 9.02 -24.50
C PHE A 322 -4.05 7.50 -24.65
N VAL A 323 -2.79 7.08 -24.83
CA VAL A 323 -2.37 5.66 -24.92
C VAL A 323 -3.03 4.76 -23.86
N GLY A 324 -3.48 3.57 -24.27
CA GLY A 324 -4.03 2.56 -23.37
C GLY A 324 -5.48 2.85 -22.94
N ASN A 325 -6.16 3.75 -23.65
CA ASN A 325 -7.62 3.80 -23.60
C ASN A 325 -8.19 2.80 -24.60
N PRO A 326 -9.31 2.13 -24.31
CA PRO A 326 -9.95 1.18 -25.23
C PRO A 326 -10.25 1.75 -26.63
N LEU A 327 -10.48 3.06 -26.74
CA LEU A 327 -10.65 3.72 -28.03
C LEU A 327 -9.33 3.71 -28.83
N GLU A 328 -8.20 4.05 -28.21
CA GLU A 328 -6.90 4.06 -28.87
C GLU A 328 -6.43 2.64 -29.21
N GLU A 329 -6.57 1.69 -28.27
CA GLU A 329 -6.17 0.29 -28.49
C GLU A 329 -6.89 -0.36 -29.68
N LYS A 330 -8.17 -0.01 -29.92
CA LYS A 330 -8.92 -0.51 -31.07
C LYS A 330 -8.32 -0.04 -32.39
N TYR A 331 -7.98 1.25 -32.50
CA TYR A 331 -7.47 1.83 -33.74
C TYR A 331 -5.98 1.55 -33.95
N SER A 332 -5.21 1.40 -32.87
CA SER A 332 -3.82 0.97 -32.94
C SER A 332 -3.67 -0.51 -33.28
N ALA A 333 -4.72 -1.32 -33.05
CA ALA A 333 -4.78 -2.73 -33.48
C ALA A 333 -5.20 -2.90 -34.95
N ASP A 334 -6.04 -2.00 -35.48
CA ASP A 334 -6.47 -2.03 -36.88
C ASP A 334 -5.36 -1.47 -37.78
N GLN A 335 -4.67 -2.34 -38.54
CA GLN A 335 -3.60 -1.98 -39.49
C GLN A 335 -4.01 -0.98 -40.59
N GLN A 336 -5.31 -0.67 -40.70
CA GLN A 336 -5.90 0.16 -41.75
C GLN A 336 -6.08 1.64 -41.35
N SER A 337 -5.98 2.01 -40.08
CA SER A 337 -6.31 3.37 -39.61
C SER A 337 -5.31 3.88 -38.59
N SER A 338 -4.61 4.95 -38.93
CA SER A 338 -3.69 5.61 -38.00
C SER A 338 -4.49 6.33 -36.92
N TRP A 339 -4.43 5.84 -35.68
CA TRP A 339 -4.99 6.51 -34.49
C TRP A 339 -4.68 8.02 -34.49
N VAL A 340 -3.44 8.37 -34.83
CA VAL A 340 -2.94 9.75 -34.86
C VAL A 340 -3.69 10.60 -35.88
N GLU A 341 -3.96 10.08 -37.08
CA GLU A 341 -4.69 10.81 -38.14
C GLU A 341 -6.14 11.09 -37.74
N GLU A 342 -6.85 10.07 -37.24
CA GLU A 342 -8.25 10.21 -36.84
C GLU A 342 -8.42 11.11 -35.61
N ALA A 343 -7.48 11.05 -34.66
CA ALA A 343 -7.45 11.91 -33.48
C ALA A 343 -7.15 13.38 -33.85
N THR A 344 -6.14 13.62 -34.69
CA THR A 344 -5.76 14.99 -35.14
C THR A 344 -6.80 15.61 -36.06
N LYS A 345 -7.53 14.82 -36.86
CA LYS A 345 -8.67 15.31 -37.65
C LYS A 345 -9.79 15.87 -36.78
N ARG A 346 -10.06 15.24 -35.62
CA ARG A 346 -11.12 15.66 -34.69
C ARG A 346 -10.68 16.76 -33.74
N VAL A 347 -9.40 16.76 -33.35
CA VAL A 347 -8.80 17.80 -32.50
C VAL A 347 -7.61 18.41 -33.22
N PRO A 348 -7.86 19.29 -34.23
CA PRO A 348 -6.81 19.80 -35.11
C PRO A 348 -5.82 20.74 -34.41
N ARG A 349 -6.06 21.11 -33.15
CA ARG A 349 -5.21 22.05 -32.41
C ARG A 349 -4.02 21.39 -31.70
N LEU A 350 -4.00 20.06 -31.64
CA LEU A 350 -2.93 19.31 -31.00
C LEU A 350 -1.60 19.51 -31.74
N LYS A 351 -0.57 19.90 -30.98
CA LYS A 351 0.83 19.96 -31.43
C LYS A 351 1.57 18.67 -31.08
N LYS A 352 1.10 17.92 -30.08
CA LYS A 352 1.69 16.67 -29.63
C LYS A 352 0.60 15.70 -29.20
N LEU A 353 0.70 14.47 -29.68
CA LEU A 353 -0.21 13.37 -29.34
C LEU A 353 0.62 12.13 -29.00
N ASP A 354 0.40 11.57 -27.81
CA ASP A 354 1.02 10.33 -27.33
C ASP A 354 2.55 10.34 -27.35
N GLY A 355 3.15 11.51 -27.11
CA GLY A 355 4.59 11.69 -27.17
C GLY A 355 5.13 12.06 -28.56
N VAL A 356 4.32 11.95 -29.61
CA VAL A 356 4.69 12.23 -31.00
C VAL A 356 4.29 13.66 -31.37
N PRO A 357 5.21 14.50 -31.87
CA PRO A 357 4.86 15.82 -32.38
C PRO A 357 4.01 15.70 -33.66
N VAL A 358 2.90 16.41 -33.70
CA VAL A 358 2.02 16.50 -34.86
C VAL A 358 2.55 17.61 -35.76
N ILE A 359 3.26 17.23 -36.82
CA ILE A 359 3.77 18.18 -37.82
C ILE A 359 2.65 18.44 -38.82
N LYS A 360 2.09 19.64 -38.83
CA LYS A 360 1.22 20.09 -39.92
C LYS A 360 2.10 20.54 -41.08
N GLN A 361 1.83 20.05 -42.29
CA GLN A 361 2.27 20.76 -43.49
C GLN A 361 1.45 22.05 -43.56
N GLU A 362 2.10 23.20 -43.43
CA GLU A 362 1.47 24.48 -43.72
C GLU A 362 1.19 24.52 -45.23
N GLU A 363 -0.08 24.38 -45.64
CA GLU A 363 -0.49 24.88 -46.95
C GLU A 363 -0.37 26.40 -46.90
N GLY A 364 0.57 26.92 -47.70
CA GLY A 364 0.94 28.32 -47.74
C GLY A 364 -0.25 29.22 -48.05
N GLU A 365 -0.32 30.32 -47.30
CA GLU A 365 -0.95 31.55 -47.75
C GLU A 365 -0.26 31.99 -49.07
N GLU A 366 -0.86 31.72 -50.22
CA GLU A 366 -0.68 32.58 -51.40
C GLU A 366 -1.94 33.41 -51.55
N GLY A 367 -1.83 34.65 -51.08
CA GLY A 367 -2.82 35.69 -51.28
C GLY A 367 -2.93 36.05 -52.76
N GLU A 368 -4.18 36.11 -53.21
CA GLU A 368 -4.57 36.87 -54.40
C GLU A 368 -4.16 38.34 -54.22
N ASN A 369 -3.43 38.88 -55.20
CA ASN A 369 -3.20 40.30 -55.41
C ASN A 369 -3.60 40.63 -56.85
#